data_AF-A0A7K3FZW7-F1
#
_entry.id   AF-A0A7K3FZW7-F1
#
_cell.length_a   1.000
_cell.length_b   1.000
_cell.length_c   1.000
_cell.angle_alpha   90.00
_cell.angle_beta   90.00
_cell.angle_gamma   90.00
#
_symmetry.space_group_name_H-M   'P 1'
#
loop_
_entity.id
_entity.type
_entity.pdbx_description
1 polymer ?
#
loop_
_entity_poly.entity_id
_entity_poly.type
_entity_poly.pdbx_seq_one_letter_code
_entity_poly.pdbx_strand_id
1 'polypeptide(L)'
;GQAEMWFGAGRGARSAVVVLFGSGVGACVVTDPTGPGRAIEWGHLKVRVRGRRCRCGALGCLEAYAGAEALLERWREAGGRPPEGADEETALTAMLAAAYPADTATPPDATALAVLEETAEFLGAGFADLINLFQPERILVGGWAGLQLG
;
A
#
# COMPACT_ATOMS: atom_id res chain seq x y z
N GLY A 1 3.26 -1.70 14.14
CA GLY A 1 3.52 -0.48 14.91
C GLY A 1 4.51 -0.74 16.03
N GLN A 2 4.02 -0.98 17.25
CA GLN A 2 4.88 -1.11 18.44
C GLN A 2 5.93 -2.24 18.35
N ALA A 3 5.56 -3.39 17.80
CA ALA A 3 6.49 -4.51 17.61
C ALA A 3 7.70 -4.14 16.73
N GLU A 4 7.50 -3.34 15.67
CA GLU A 4 8.60 -2.84 14.83
C GLU A 4 9.57 -1.94 15.59
N MET A 5 9.06 -1.13 16.53
CA MET A 5 9.89 -0.26 17.35
C MET A 5 10.73 -1.04 18.36
N TRP A 6 10.16 -2.09 18.97
CA TRP A 6 10.85 -2.88 19.99
C TRP A 6 11.79 -3.93 19.40
N PHE A 7 11.39 -4.58 18.32
CA PHE A 7 12.05 -5.79 17.83
C PHE A 7 12.46 -5.73 16.36
N GLY A 8 11.85 -4.84 15.57
CA GLY A 8 12.02 -4.79 14.12
C GLY A 8 12.82 -3.60 13.60
N ALA A 9 12.42 -3.11 12.43
CA ALA A 9 13.15 -2.09 11.68
C ALA A 9 13.02 -0.67 12.29
N GLY A 10 12.15 -0.49 13.29
CA GLY A 10 11.99 0.77 14.03
C GLY A 10 12.96 0.94 15.19
N ARG A 11 13.73 -0.08 15.53
CA ARG A 11 14.67 -0.04 16.67
C ARG A 11 15.67 1.11 16.54
N GLY A 12 15.79 1.87 17.63
CA GLY A 12 16.67 3.02 17.74
C GLY A 12 16.11 4.32 17.15
N ALA A 13 14.97 4.29 16.45
CA ALA A 13 14.30 5.50 16.01
C ALA A 13 13.48 6.11 17.17
N ARG A 14 13.49 7.44 17.27
CA ARG A 14 12.66 8.19 18.23
C ARG A 14 11.26 8.44 17.68
N SER A 15 11.13 8.52 16.36
CA SER A 15 9.86 8.62 15.66
C SER A 15 9.85 7.74 14.41
N ALA A 16 8.73 7.07 14.16
CA ALA A 16 8.53 6.29 12.95
C ALA A 16 7.06 6.25 12.58
N VAL A 17 6.79 6.08 11.29
CA VAL A 17 5.46 5.68 10.80
C VAL A 17 5.57 4.26 10.26
N VAL A 18 4.76 3.35 10.79
CA VAL A 18 4.63 2.00 10.27
C VAL A 18 3.37 1.96 9.42
N VAL A 19 3.53 1.81 8.10
CA VAL A 19 2.43 1.58 7.18
C VAL A 19 2.25 0.09 6.94
N LEU A 20 1.00 -0.34 6.81
CA LEU A 20 0.64 -1.73 6.60
C LEU A 20 -0.23 -1.83 5.35
N PHE A 21 0.18 -2.73 4.45
CA PHE A 21 -0.54 -3.07 3.25
C PHE A 21 -1.08 -4.50 3.35
N GLY A 22 -2.37 -4.64 3.07
CA GLY A 22 -3.06 -5.92 2.89
C GLY A 22 -4.24 -5.68 1.96
N SER A 23 -5.42 -6.22 2.27
CA SER A 23 -6.65 -5.90 1.54
C SER A 23 -6.94 -4.39 1.49
N GLY A 24 -6.52 -3.68 2.55
CA GLY A 24 -6.52 -2.21 2.66
C GLY A 24 -5.15 -1.64 2.96
N VAL A 25 -5.10 -0.35 3.32
CA VAL A 25 -3.86 0.29 3.78
C VAL A 25 -4.11 1.08 5.06
N GLY A 26 -3.22 0.93 6.03
CA GLY A 26 -3.31 1.59 7.32
C GLY A 26 -1.95 2.09 7.79
N ALA A 27 -1.93 2.93 8.82
CA ALA A 27 -0.68 3.39 9.41
C ALA A 27 -0.76 3.53 10.93
N CYS A 28 0.40 3.42 11.56
CA CYS A 28 0.60 3.66 12.97
C CYS A 28 1.77 4.62 13.15
N VAL A 29 1.56 5.72 13.86
CA VAL A 29 2.58 6.74 14.12
C VAL A 29 3.12 6.56 15.54
N VAL A 30 4.44 6.59 15.67
CA VAL A 30 5.17 6.63 16.92
C VAL A 30 5.96 7.94 16.92
N THR A 31 5.67 8.84 17.85
CA THR A 31 6.36 10.15 17.96
C THR A 31 7.19 10.29 19.24
N ASP A 32 7.14 9.29 20.13
CA ASP A 32 7.87 9.25 21.39
C ASP A 32 8.45 7.84 21.57
N PRO A 33 9.77 7.69 21.82
CA PRO A 33 10.42 6.39 22.00
C PRO A 33 9.88 5.58 23.19
N THR A 34 9.26 6.24 24.17
CA THR A 34 8.66 5.62 25.36
C THR A 34 7.14 5.57 25.30
N GLY A 35 6.52 6.26 24.33
CA GLY A 35 5.08 6.33 24.15
C GLY A 35 4.54 5.18 23.29
N PRO A 36 3.27 4.80 23.46
CA PRO A 36 2.63 3.85 22.57
C PRO A 36 2.42 4.48 21.18
N GLY A 37 2.60 3.66 20.14
CA GLY A 37 2.16 4.02 18.79
C GLY A 37 0.65 4.25 18.72
N ARG A 38 0.23 5.14 17.84
CA ARG A 38 -1.19 5.50 17.62
C ARG A 38 -1.60 5.10 16.21
N ALA A 39 -2.70 4.36 16.09
CA ALA A 39 -3.30 4.10 14.80
C ALA A 39 -3.83 5.41 14.19
N ILE A 40 -3.67 5.56 12.88
CA ILE A 40 -4.23 6.67 12.11
C ILE A 40 -4.93 6.13 10.86
N GLU A 41 -5.95 6.85 10.42
CA GLU A 41 -6.76 6.51 9.23
C GLU A 41 -6.10 7.00 7.93
N TRP A 42 -4.80 6.70 7.76
CA TRP A 42 -4.01 7.15 6.61
C TRP A 42 -4.59 6.68 5.27
N GLY A 43 -5.07 5.44 5.19
CA GLY A 43 -5.71 4.92 3.98
C GLY A 43 -6.97 5.67 3.57
N HIS A 44 -7.58 6.46 4.46
CA HIS A 44 -8.78 7.23 4.17
C HIS A 44 -8.51 8.70 3.80
N LEU A 45 -7.24 9.14 3.82
CA LEU A 45 -6.86 10.44 3.28
C LEU A 45 -7.21 10.56 1.79
N LYS A 46 -7.55 11.78 1.39
CA LYS A 46 -8.02 12.08 0.03
C LYS A 46 -6.85 12.34 -0.89
N VAL A 47 -6.53 11.38 -1.75
CA VAL A 47 -5.53 11.53 -2.80
C VAL A 47 -6.13 11.95 -4.14
N ARG A 48 -7.45 11.77 -4.31
CA ARG A 48 -8.16 12.21 -5.53
C ARG A 48 -9.55 12.71 -5.22
N VAL A 49 -9.75 14.02 -5.29
CA VAL A 49 -11.08 14.64 -5.12
C VAL A 49 -12.05 14.05 -6.15
N ARG A 50 -13.24 13.62 -5.70
CA ARG A 50 -14.25 12.94 -6.53
C ARG A 50 -13.74 11.65 -7.20
N GLY A 51 -12.73 11.02 -6.61
CA GLY A 51 -12.14 9.77 -7.13
C GLY A 51 -12.98 8.52 -6.87
N ARG A 52 -12.35 7.35 -7.01
CA ARG A 52 -12.91 6.01 -6.78
C ARG A 52 -13.60 5.89 -5.42
N ARG A 53 -14.67 5.09 -5.35
CA ARG A 53 -15.35 4.77 -4.09
C ARG A 53 -14.47 3.84 -3.26
N CYS A 54 -14.27 4.19 -2.00
CA CYS A 54 -13.61 3.36 -1.00
C CYS A 54 -14.64 2.52 -0.25
N ARG A 55 -14.21 1.40 0.34
CA ARG A 55 -15.06 0.54 1.19
C ARG A 55 -15.62 1.27 2.40
N CYS A 56 -14.93 2.30 2.90
CA CYS A 56 -15.47 3.16 3.97
C CYS A 56 -16.67 4.03 3.53
N GLY A 57 -17.06 3.98 2.25
CA GLY A 57 -18.20 4.69 1.68
C GLY A 57 -17.85 6.04 1.03
N ALA A 58 -16.70 6.62 1.36
CA ALA A 58 -16.27 7.91 0.81
C ALA A 58 -15.59 7.77 -0.56
N LEU A 59 -15.44 8.89 -1.27
CA LEU A 59 -14.78 8.95 -2.58
C LEU A 59 -13.35 9.47 -2.46
N GLY A 60 -12.40 8.85 -3.16
CA GLY A 60 -11.04 9.38 -3.32
C GLY A 60 -10.04 9.03 -2.23
N CYS A 61 -10.33 8.06 -1.37
CA CYS A 61 -9.40 7.59 -0.35
C CYS A 61 -8.20 6.89 -0.98
N LEU A 62 -7.00 7.02 -0.38
CA LEU A 62 -5.79 6.32 -0.80
C LEU A 62 -5.99 4.80 -0.93
N GLU A 63 -6.70 4.20 0.03
CA GLU A 63 -7.00 2.77 0.05
C GLU A 63 -7.72 2.28 -1.22
N ALA A 64 -8.56 3.13 -1.84
CA ALA A 64 -9.27 2.80 -3.08
C ALA A 64 -8.35 2.70 -4.30
N TYR A 65 -7.06 2.98 -4.12
CA TYR A 65 -6.02 2.84 -5.15
C TYR A 65 -4.90 1.90 -4.71
N ALA A 66 -4.53 1.89 -3.42
CA ALA A 66 -3.33 1.18 -2.97
C ALA A 66 -3.56 -0.12 -2.18
N GLY A 67 -4.79 -0.42 -1.75
CA GLY A 67 -5.09 -1.70 -1.10
C GLY A 67 -5.03 -2.87 -2.10
N ALA A 68 -4.65 -4.07 -1.67
CA ALA A 68 -4.56 -5.25 -2.54
C ALA A 68 -5.89 -5.56 -3.24
N GLU A 69 -7.01 -5.48 -2.52
CA GLU A 69 -8.34 -5.65 -3.11
C GLU A 69 -8.60 -4.62 -4.22
N ALA A 70 -8.22 -3.35 -3.99
CA ALA A 70 -8.39 -2.28 -4.97
C ALA A 70 -7.45 -2.43 -6.17
N LEU A 71 -6.22 -2.91 -5.98
CA LEU A 71 -5.29 -3.24 -7.06
C LEU A 71 -5.87 -4.32 -7.98
N LEU A 72 -6.37 -5.41 -7.39
CA LEU A 72 -6.96 -6.52 -8.14
C LEU A 72 -8.25 -6.12 -8.85
N GLU A 73 -9.10 -5.32 -8.20
CA GLU A 73 -10.30 -4.76 -8.82
C GLU A 73 -9.92 -3.87 -10.02
N ARG A 74 -8.98 -2.94 -9.83
CA ARG A 74 -8.49 -2.04 -10.89
C ARG A 74 -7.87 -2.79 -12.06
N TRP A 75 -7.08 -3.83 -11.77
CA TRP A 75 -6.48 -4.66 -12.81
C TRP A 75 -7.57 -5.38 -13.62
N ARG A 76 -8.56 -5.98 -12.96
CA ARG A 76 -9.70 -6.64 -13.62
C ARG A 76 -10.53 -5.67 -14.46
N GLU A 77 -10.86 -4.50 -13.93
CA GLU A 77 -11.61 -3.45 -14.64
C GLU A 77 -10.90 -2.97 -15.91
N ALA A 78 -9.57 -2.91 -15.87
CA ALA A 78 -8.76 -2.49 -16.99
C ALA A 78 -8.47 -3.62 -18.02
N GLY A 79 -9.01 -4.83 -17.80
CA GLY A 79 -8.92 -5.97 -18.72
C GLY A 79 -7.96 -7.07 -18.30
N GLY A 80 -7.33 -6.94 -17.12
CA GLY A 80 -6.50 -7.96 -16.49
C GLY A 80 -7.27 -9.23 -16.14
N ARG A 81 -6.53 -10.34 -16.03
CA ARG A 81 -7.11 -11.67 -15.77
C ARG A 81 -6.46 -12.30 -14.54
N PRO A 82 -6.86 -11.90 -13.32
CA PRO A 82 -6.43 -12.59 -12.12
C PRO A 82 -6.85 -14.07 -12.16
N PRO A 83 -6.08 -14.99 -11.55
CA PRO A 83 -6.43 -16.42 -11.53
C PRO A 83 -7.81 -16.65 -10.89
N GLU A 84 -8.65 -17.47 -11.53
CA GLU A 84 -9.98 -17.76 -11.00
C GLU A 84 -9.89 -18.52 -9.68
N GLY A 85 -10.68 -18.08 -8.68
CA GLY A 85 -10.74 -18.71 -7.37
C GLY A 85 -9.50 -18.49 -6.48
N ALA A 86 -8.52 -17.69 -6.92
CA ALA A 86 -7.38 -17.31 -6.08
C ALA A 86 -7.81 -16.39 -4.94
N ASP A 87 -7.14 -16.54 -3.80
CA ASP A 87 -7.17 -15.53 -2.73
C ASP A 87 -6.42 -14.26 -3.14
N GLU A 88 -6.54 -13.20 -2.35
CA GLU A 88 -5.93 -11.90 -2.66
C GLU A 88 -4.40 -11.99 -2.77
N GLU A 89 -3.76 -12.82 -1.94
CA GLU A 89 -2.29 -12.94 -1.91
C GLU A 89 -1.76 -13.62 -3.17
N THR A 90 -2.40 -14.72 -3.58
CA THR A 90 -2.08 -15.43 -4.81
C THR A 90 -2.38 -14.57 -6.04
N ALA A 91 -3.50 -13.85 -6.04
CA ALA A 91 -3.87 -12.97 -7.14
C ALA A 91 -2.94 -11.76 -7.26
N LEU A 92 -2.49 -11.16 -6.13
CA LEU A 92 -1.52 -10.07 -6.14
C LEU A 92 -0.16 -10.54 -6.65
N THR A 93 0.28 -11.73 -6.22
CA THR A 93 1.49 -12.37 -6.74
C THR A 93 1.41 -12.56 -8.25
N ALA A 94 0.27 -13.02 -8.76
CA ALA A 94 0.05 -13.19 -10.20
C ALA A 94 0.05 -11.85 -10.95
N MET A 95 -0.54 -10.80 -10.39
CA MET A 95 -0.51 -9.44 -10.95
C MET A 95 0.93 -8.91 -11.05
N LEU A 96 1.73 -9.10 -10.01
CA LEU A 96 3.13 -8.69 -10.00
C LEU A 96 3.97 -9.47 -11.01
N ALA A 97 3.76 -10.79 -11.12
CA ALA A 97 4.42 -11.61 -12.13
C ALA A 97 3.99 -11.23 -13.56
N ALA A 98 2.75 -10.79 -13.75
CA ALA A 98 2.26 -10.28 -15.03
C ALA A 98 2.90 -8.93 -15.38
N ALA A 99 3.03 -8.02 -14.42
CA ALA A 99 3.69 -6.72 -14.61
C ALA A 99 5.21 -6.84 -14.79
N TYR A 100 5.84 -7.79 -14.10
CA TYR A 100 7.29 -8.02 -14.11
C TYR A 100 7.60 -9.51 -14.35
N PRO A 101 7.50 -10.00 -15.60
CA PRO A 101 7.81 -11.38 -15.93
C PRO A 101 9.26 -11.73 -15.59
N ALA A 102 9.49 -12.95 -15.09
CA ALA A 102 10.83 -13.41 -14.71
C ALA A 102 11.74 -13.72 -15.91
N ASP A 103 11.14 -14.02 -17.07
CA ASP A 103 11.84 -14.23 -18.32
C ASP A 103 11.77 -12.99 -19.22
N THR A 104 12.79 -12.80 -20.06
CA THR A 104 12.89 -11.64 -20.95
C THR A 104 12.14 -11.81 -22.27
N ALA A 105 11.55 -12.98 -22.52
CA ALA A 105 10.82 -13.28 -23.75
C ALA A 105 9.33 -12.91 -23.64
N THR A 106 8.79 -12.93 -22.43
CA THR A 106 7.42 -12.59 -22.10
C THR A 106 7.29 -11.08 -21.93
N PRO A 107 6.50 -10.38 -22.77
CA PRO A 107 6.26 -8.96 -22.58
C PRO A 107 5.44 -8.72 -21.30
N PRO A 108 5.71 -7.63 -20.55
CA PRO A 108 4.88 -7.22 -19.42
C PRO A 108 3.40 -7.04 -19.79
N ASP A 109 2.49 -7.40 -18.89
CA ASP A 109 1.09 -6.99 -18.95
C ASP A 109 1.02 -5.47 -18.71
N ALA A 110 0.78 -4.73 -19.79
CA ALA A 110 0.67 -3.27 -19.78
C ALA A 110 -0.44 -2.77 -18.85
N THR A 111 -1.49 -3.57 -18.64
CA THR A 111 -2.61 -3.25 -17.74
C THR A 111 -2.17 -3.33 -16.28
N ALA A 112 -1.49 -4.41 -15.92
CA ALA A 112 -0.95 -4.59 -14.57
C ALA A 112 0.07 -3.50 -14.24
N LEU A 113 0.97 -3.22 -15.19
CA LEU A 113 1.99 -2.18 -15.06
C LEU A 113 1.36 -0.80 -14.84
N ALA A 114 0.39 -0.40 -15.67
CA ALA A 114 -0.27 0.90 -15.55
C ALA A 114 -1.00 1.07 -14.19
N VAL A 115 -1.62 0.01 -13.67
CA VAL A 115 -2.27 0.05 -12.35
C VAL A 115 -1.22 0.23 -11.24
N LEU A 116 -0.08 -0.47 -11.30
CA LEU A 116 1.01 -0.33 -10.33
C LEU A 116 1.66 1.06 -10.40
N GLU A 117 1.88 1.60 -11.59
CA GLU A 117 2.43 2.95 -11.79
C GLU A 117 1.53 4.03 -11.18
N GLU A 118 0.22 4.00 -11.48
CA GLU A 118 -0.75 4.94 -10.85
C GLU A 118 -0.81 4.72 -9.33
N THR A 119 -0.62 3.49 -8.85
CA THR A 119 -0.56 3.22 -7.40
C THR A 119 0.67 3.85 -6.76
N ALA A 120 1.83 3.73 -7.39
CA ALA A 120 3.07 4.33 -6.93
C ALA A 120 2.95 5.86 -6.85
N GLU A 121 2.25 6.50 -7.80
CA GLU A 121 1.96 7.93 -7.75
C GLU A 121 1.13 8.32 -6.52
N PHE A 122 0.02 7.62 -6.27
CA PHE A 122 -0.82 7.88 -5.10
C PHE A 122 -0.11 7.57 -3.77
N LEU A 123 0.72 6.53 -3.74
CA LEU A 123 1.55 6.23 -2.57
C LEU A 123 2.62 7.29 -2.34
N GLY A 124 3.23 7.83 -3.39
CA GLY A 124 4.13 8.97 -3.29
C GLY A 124 3.48 10.16 -2.60
N ALA A 125 2.26 10.52 -3.01
CA ALA A 125 1.47 11.57 -2.35
C ALA A 125 1.15 11.21 -0.89
N GLY A 126 0.68 9.98 -0.62
CA GLY A 126 0.36 9.52 0.73
C GLY A 126 1.57 9.49 1.68
N PHE A 127 2.75 9.11 1.18
CA PHE A 127 3.98 9.16 1.96
C PHE A 127 4.45 10.60 2.20
N ALA A 128 4.32 11.48 1.21
CA ALA A 128 4.62 12.90 1.38
C ALA A 128 3.76 13.53 2.49
N ASP A 129 2.48 13.17 2.59
CA ASP A 129 1.61 13.60 3.69
C ASP A 129 2.15 13.14 5.06
N LEU A 130 2.57 11.88 5.19
CA LEU A 130 3.15 11.36 6.43
C LEU A 130 4.46 12.08 6.81
N ILE A 131 5.31 12.38 5.82
CA ILE A 131 6.54 13.14 6.02
C ILE A 131 6.23 14.55 6.51
N ASN A 132 5.32 15.24 5.84
CA ASN A 132 4.98 16.63 6.14
C ASN A 132 4.29 16.78 7.50
N LEU A 133 3.44 15.82 7.88
CA LEU A 133 2.66 15.89 9.13
C LEU A 133 3.44 15.44 10.36
N PHE A 134 4.33 14.45 10.22
CA PHE A 134 4.95 13.80 11.37
C PHE A 134 6.47 13.91 11.43
N GLN A 135 7.13 14.31 10.32
CA GLN A 135 8.59 14.37 10.21
C GLN A 135 9.29 13.13 10.82
N PRO A 136 8.88 11.90 10.45
CA PRO A 136 9.39 10.70 11.10
C PRO A 136 10.85 10.44 10.71
N GLU A 137 11.63 9.84 11.61
CA GLU A 137 12.99 9.39 11.28
C GLU A 137 12.96 8.20 10.31
N ARG A 138 11.86 7.41 10.32
CA ARG A 138 11.66 6.24 9.44
C ARG A 138 10.20 6.09 9.01
N ILE A 139 9.98 5.69 7.76
CA ILE A 139 8.73 5.08 7.32
C ILE A 139 9.02 3.59 7.07
N LEU A 140 8.29 2.72 7.77
CA LEU A 140 8.45 1.28 7.69
C LEU A 140 7.25 0.71 6.94
N VAL A 141 7.52 0.01 5.85
CA VAL A 141 6.51 -0.66 5.03
C VAL A 141 6.40 -2.11 5.51
N GLY A 142 5.17 -2.54 5.78
CA GLY A 142 4.89 -3.91 6.17
C GLY A 142 3.49 -4.35 5.76
N GLY A 143 3.02 -5.43 6.38
CA GLY A 143 1.82 -6.14 5.95
C GLY A 143 2.11 -7.09 4.79
N TRP A 144 1.27 -8.10 4.62
CA TRP A 144 1.54 -9.20 3.69
C TRP A 144 1.69 -8.71 2.25
N ALA A 145 0.88 -7.72 1.83
CA ALA A 145 0.98 -7.15 0.49
C ALA A 145 2.19 -6.21 0.37
N GLY A 146 2.55 -5.51 1.45
CA GLY A 146 3.71 -4.62 1.49
C GLY A 146 5.01 -5.39 1.25
N LEU A 147 5.12 -6.58 1.82
CA LEU A 147 6.26 -7.49 1.60
C LEU A 147 6.38 -8.00 0.16
N GLN A 148 5.29 -8.01 -0.61
CA GLN A 148 5.31 -8.38 -2.02
C GLN A 148 5.60 -7.19 -2.94
N LEU A 149 5.18 -5.98 -2.55
CA LEU A 149 5.33 -4.75 -3.36
C LEU A 149 6.76 -4.15 -3.30
N GLY A 150 7.56 -4.51 -2.28
CA GLY A 150 8.94 -4.03 -2.10
C GLY A 150 9.26 -3.70 -0.66
#